data_AF-A0A843I1N8-F1
#
_entry.id   AF-A0A843I1N8-F1
#
_cell.length_a   1.000
_cell.length_b   1.000
_cell.length_c   1.000
_cell.angle_alpha   90.00
_cell.angle_beta   90.00
_cell.angle_gamma   90.00
#
_symmetry.space_group_name_H-M   'P 1'
#
loop_
_entity.id
_entity.type
_entity.pdbx_description
1 polymer ?
#
loop_
_entity_poly.entity_id
_entity_poly.type
_entity_poly.pdbx_seq_one_letter_code
_entity_poly.pdbx_strand_id
1 'polypeptide(L)'
;TVEERVLASIISFLLVYVYLTLYLLLNNIFALLISLLALVICYFYPYVVQLAVLIIFSVFAYIEPYAFHPSLSFSNIIINVIIPLSFIIISFINAVKYGTLSASISSSAVYLLLVNSKTFLPLSITGISLKDKFQSAVISSLPLVCYVLTSYYFIDASKPLSSFIIITILFITSSLLFSINKEFISLMGLIPAIVALYLMFGFSAQVIYSVIIAGVINFTPDIVNTYKRKKTVLHEIMSLKDANRKESQDIQESIGLLKREIKANKEIFEKLNSYSQEVETLRNSNETEKDLKNLQEIQKRLSEISSSLNELVNDYMYNVIVGYNELTYKLKELGLLISTIEVTPQYKSLKDSINAYTNLKKEYESLLREATNKLNSLLRTYNLVLSLKKYNEVSILDASAIDSVSDILL
;
A
#
# COMPACT_ATOMS: atom_id res chain seq x y z
N THR A 1 -12.35 -7.58 -13.59
CA THR A 1 -11.13 -7.72 -12.75
C THR A 1 -10.15 -8.68 -13.42
N VAL A 2 -8.97 -8.96 -12.82
CA VAL A 2 -8.03 -9.96 -13.38
C VAL A 2 -8.64 -11.36 -13.34
N GLU A 3 -9.37 -11.69 -12.28
CA GLU A 3 -10.06 -12.97 -12.11
C GLU A 3 -11.12 -13.18 -13.21
N GLU A 4 -11.95 -12.16 -13.46
CA GLU A 4 -12.94 -12.19 -14.55
C GLU A 4 -12.29 -12.42 -15.92
N ARG A 5 -11.13 -11.79 -16.18
CA ARG A 5 -10.39 -11.98 -17.45
C ARG A 5 -9.87 -13.40 -17.60
N VAL A 6 -9.29 -13.96 -16.55
CA VAL A 6 -8.77 -15.33 -16.55
C VAL A 6 -9.91 -16.33 -16.75
N LEU A 7 -11.01 -16.19 -16.01
CA LEU A 7 -12.17 -17.08 -16.13
C LEU A 7 -12.83 -16.98 -17.50
N ALA A 8 -13.06 -15.76 -17.99
CA ALA A 8 -13.55 -15.55 -19.35
C ALA A 8 -12.64 -16.22 -20.39
N SER A 9 -11.31 -16.13 -20.24
CA SER A 9 -10.36 -16.73 -21.18
C SER A 9 -10.40 -18.25 -21.16
N ILE A 10 -10.48 -18.87 -19.98
CA ILE A 10 -10.57 -20.34 -19.83
C ILE A 10 -11.89 -20.85 -20.42
N ILE A 11 -13.01 -20.19 -20.11
CA ILE A 11 -14.32 -20.61 -20.61
C ILE A 11 -14.41 -20.39 -22.12
N SER A 12 -13.91 -19.27 -22.65
CA SER A 12 -13.83 -19.04 -24.09
C SER A 12 -12.94 -20.07 -24.78
N PHE A 13 -11.79 -20.44 -24.20
CA PHE A 13 -10.94 -21.51 -24.71
C PHE A 13 -11.70 -22.83 -24.83
N LEU A 14 -12.40 -23.23 -23.75
CA LEU A 14 -13.15 -24.48 -23.72
C LEU A 14 -14.30 -24.46 -24.73
N LEU A 15 -15.06 -23.38 -24.79
CA LEU A 15 -16.12 -23.22 -25.78
C LEU A 15 -15.56 -23.28 -27.19
N VAL A 16 -14.55 -22.48 -27.54
CA VAL A 16 -13.97 -22.53 -28.89
C VAL A 16 -13.42 -23.93 -29.20
N TYR A 17 -12.79 -24.61 -28.25
CA TYR A 17 -12.29 -25.97 -28.45
C TYR A 17 -13.41 -26.96 -28.74
N VAL A 18 -14.45 -26.97 -27.90
CA VAL A 18 -15.65 -27.78 -28.07
C VAL A 18 -16.29 -27.49 -29.42
N TYR A 19 -16.35 -26.22 -29.82
CA TYR A 19 -16.93 -25.82 -31.08
C TYR A 19 -16.18 -26.38 -32.28
N LEU A 20 -14.86 -26.19 -32.31
CA LEU A 20 -14.01 -26.64 -33.41
C LEU A 20 -13.97 -28.16 -33.52
N THR A 21 -13.94 -28.86 -32.37
CA THR A 21 -13.82 -30.33 -32.35
C THR A 21 -15.14 -31.04 -32.62
N LEU A 22 -16.24 -30.61 -32.02
CA LEU A 22 -17.54 -31.29 -32.15
C LEU A 22 -18.32 -30.86 -33.39
N TYR A 23 -18.32 -29.56 -33.73
CA TYR A 23 -19.18 -29.05 -34.81
C TYR A 23 -18.45 -28.84 -36.14
N LEU A 24 -17.21 -28.37 -36.11
CA LEU A 24 -16.41 -28.26 -37.34
C LEU A 24 -15.58 -29.51 -37.65
N LEU A 25 -15.60 -30.51 -36.75
CA LEU A 25 -14.86 -31.77 -36.89
C LEU A 25 -13.38 -31.56 -37.25
N LEU A 26 -12.80 -30.45 -36.77
CA LEU A 26 -11.41 -30.12 -36.99
C LEU A 26 -10.54 -31.10 -36.20
N ASN A 27 -9.40 -31.48 -36.78
CA ASN A 27 -8.43 -32.30 -36.07
C ASN A 27 -8.04 -31.63 -34.73
N ASN A 28 -8.07 -32.41 -33.65
CA ASN A 28 -7.83 -31.99 -32.27
C ASN A 28 -6.59 -31.08 -32.10
N ILE A 29 -5.51 -31.32 -32.86
CA ILE A 29 -4.29 -30.51 -32.79
C ILE A 29 -4.55 -29.08 -33.30
N PHE A 30 -5.22 -28.94 -34.44
CA PHE A 30 -5.56 -27.64 -35.01
C PHE A 30 -6.62 -26.92 -34.17
N ALA A 31 -7.62 -27.65 -33.67
CA ALA A 31 -8.62 -27.09 -32.75
C ALA A 31 -7.96 -26.53 -31.49
N LEU A 32 -7.03 -27.26 -30.88
CA LEU A 32 -6.30 -26.82 -29.69
C LEU A 32 -5.48 -25.55 -29.95
N LEU A 33 -4.80 -25.44 -31.09
CA LEU A 33 -4.00 -24.26 -31.44
C LEU A 33 -4.88 -23.01 -31.60
N ILE A 34 -6.02 -23.12 -32.29
CA ILE A 34 -6.96 -22.00 -32.45
C ILE A 34 -7.58 -21.62 -31.10
N SER A 35 -7.94 -22.59 -30.26
CA SER A 35 -8.45 -22.31 -28.92
C SER A 35 -7.43 -21.60 -28.04
N LEU A 36 -6.15 -21.97 -28.11
CA LEU A 36 -5.09 -21.26 -27.39
C LEU A 36 -4.96 -19.80 -27.84
N LEU A 37 -5.11 -19.52 -29.14
CA LEU A 37 -5.16 -18.14 -29.63
C LEU A 37 -6.38 -17.40 -29.05
N ALA A 38 -7.55 -18.04 -29.04
CA ALA A 38 -8.74 -17.46 -28.43
C ALA A 38 -8.57 -17.15 -26.93
N LEU A 39 -7.85 -18.01 -26.19
CA LEU A 39 -7.48 -17.78 -24.79
C LEU A 39 -6.68 -16.49 -24.64
N VAL A 40 -5.60 -16.34 -25.41
CA VAL A 40 -4.72 -15.18 -25.34
C VAL A 40 -5.46 -13.90 -25.72
N ILE A 41 -6.23 -13.91 -26.82
CA ILE A 41 -6.99 -12.73 -27.26
C ILE A 41 -8.08 -12.38 -26.25
N CYS A 42 -8.78 -13.36 -25.67
CA CYS A 42 -9.78 -13.13 -24.64
C CYS A 42 -9.18 -12.50 -23.37
N TYR A 43 -7.94 -12.83 -23.02
CA TYR A 43 -7.30 -12.23 -21.85
C TYR A 43 -7.13 -10.70 -22.02
N PHE A 44 -6.77 -10.26 -23.22
CA PHE A 44 -6.59 -8.84 -23.55
C PHE A 44 -7.90 -8.11 -23.86
N TYR A 45 -8.83 -8.76 -24.56
CA TYR A 45 -10.10 -8.18 -25.03
C TYR A 45 -11.33 -8.99 -24.56
N PRO A 46 -11.53 -9.12 -23.24
CA PRO A 46 -12.45 -10.13 -22.69
C PRO A 46 -13.91 -9.87 -23.05
N TYR A 47 -14.39 -8.62 -23.01
CA TYR A 47 -15.79 -8.30 -23.31
C TYR A 47 -16.15 -8.58 -24.78
N VAL A 48 -15.27 -8.20 -25.70
CA VAL A 48 -15.49 -8.37 -27.14
C VAL A 48 -15.46 -9.85 -27.51
N VAL A 49 -14.44 -10.57 -27.05
CA VAL A 49 -14.27 -12.00 -27.37
C VAL A 49 -15.38 -12.84 -26.74
N GLN A 50 -15.75 -12.58 -25.49
CA GLN A 50 -16.84 -13.29 -24.83
C GLN A 50 -18.18 -13.12 -25.55
N LEU A 51 -18.54 -11.88 -25.90
CA LEU A 51 -19.75 -11.63 -26.68
C LEU A 51 -19.70 -12.30 -28.05
N ALA A 52 -18.56 -12.23 -28.75
CA ALA A 52 -18.39 -12.90 -30.04
C ALA A 52 -18.56 -14.42 -29.92
N VAL A 53 -17.94 -15.05 -28.91
CA VAL A 53 -18.08 -16.49 -28.64
C VAL A 53 -19.53 -16.85 -28.33
N LEU A 54 -20.23 -16.06 -27.52
CA LEU A 54 -21.66 -16.27 -27.23
C LEU A 54 -22.52 -16.17 -28.49
N ILE A 55 -22.27 -15.20 -29.36
CA ILE A 55 -23.01 -15.05 -30.63
C ILE A 55 -22.78 -16.27 -31.52
N ILE A 56 -21.51 -16.69 -31.69
CA ILE A 56 -21.16 -17.88 -32.48
C ILE A 56 -21.95 -19.09 -31.95
N PHE A 57 -21.83 -19.39 -30.66
CA PHE A 57 -22.53 -20.50 -30.04
C PHE A 57 -24.06 -20.41 -30.16
N SER A 58 -24.63 -19.21 -30.07
CA SER A 58 -26.06 -18.98 -30.23
C SER A 58 -26.54 -19.27 -31.65
N VAL A 59 -25.77 -18.86 -32.65
CA VAL A 59 -26.07 -19.14 -34.06
C VAL A 59 -25.98 -20.64 -34.34
N PHE A 60 -25.00 -21.33 -33.77
CA PHE A 60 -24.85 -22.77 -33.97
C PHE A 60 -25.93 -23.60 -33.26
N ALA A 61 -26.27 -23.24 -32.01
CA ALA A 61 -27.41 -23.85 -31.31
C ALA A 61 -28.72 -23.69 -32.09
N TYR A 62 -28.85 -22.63 -32.90
CA TYR A 62 -29.98 -22.47 -33.81
C TYR A 62 -29.87 -23.33 -35.08
N ILE A 63 -28.69 -23.48 -35.69
CA ILE A 63 -28.55 -24.17 -36.99
C ILE A 63 -28.63 -25.70 -36.86
N GLU A 64 -28.01 -26.28 -35.82
CA GLU A 64 -27.88 -27.74 -35.68
C GLU A 64 -29.23 -28.50 -35.67
N PRO A 65 -30.26 -28.09 -34.92
CA PRO A 65 -31.55 -28.79 -34.93
C PRO A 65 -32.27 -28.73 -36.29
N TYR A 66 -32.07 -27.65 -37.04
CA TYR A 66 -32.76 -27.40 -38.31
C TYR A 66 -32.09 -28.08 -39.51
N ALA A 67 -30.78 -28.33 -39.42
CA ALA A 67 -30.05 -29.08 -40.45
C ALA A 67 -30.45 -30.56 -40.49
N PHE A 68 -30.93 -31.13 -39.36
CA PHE A 68 -31.24 -32.56 -39.24
C PHE A 68 -32.73 -32.89 -39.04
N HIS A 69 -33.57 -31.97 -38.53
CA HIS A 69 -35.02 -32.19 -38.39
C HIS A 69 -35.85 -30.91 -38.67
N PRO A 70 -36.45 -30.76 -39.86
CA PRO A 70 -37.05 -29.49 -40.32
C PRO A 70 -38.44 -29.17 -39.75
N SER A 71 -38.98 -29.94 -38.79
CA SER A 71 -40.30 -29.65 -38.21
C SER A 71 -40.21 -28.67 -37.03
N LEU A 72 -40.70 -27.46 -37.25
CA LEU A 72 -40.81 -26.39 -36.26
C LEU A 72 -42.04 -26.59 -35.35
N SER A 73 -41.83 -27.09 -34.12
CA SER A 73 -42.79 -26.90 -33.04
C SER A 73 -42.51 -25.59 -32.29
N PHE A 74 -43.53 -24.98 -31.68
CA PHE A 74 -43.38 -23.77 -30.86
C PHE A 74 -42.35 -23.94 -29.72
N SER A 75 -42.23 -25.16 -29.19
CA SER A 75 -41.18 -25.55 -28.24
C SER A 75 -39.76 -25.37 -28.78
N ASN A 76 -39.53 -25.65 -30.07
CA ASN A 76 -38.22 -25.51 -30.71
C ASN A 76 -37.81 -24.03 -30.88
N ILE A 77 -38.77 -23.11 -31.03
CA ILE A 77 -38.48 -21.66 -31.16
C ILE A 77 -37.98 -21.09 -29.82
N ILE A 78 -38.61 -21.47 -28.71
CA ILE A 78 -38.21 -20.99 -27.37
C ILE A 78 -36.77 -21.43 -27.06
N ILE A 79 -36.45 -22.71 -27.27
CA ILE A 79 -35.14 -23.28 -26.95
C ILE A 79 -34.07 -22.77 -27.92
N ASN A 80 -34.35 -22.76 -29.22
CA ASN A 80 -33.32 -22.50 -30.24
C ASN A 80 -33.12 -21.01 -30.54
N VAL A 81 -34.04 -20.13 -30.12
CA VAL A 81 -33.95 -18.68 -30.40
C VAL A 81 -34.00 -17.84 -29.13
N ILE A 82 -35.04 -17.99 -28.30
CA ILE A 82 -35.29 -17.07 -27.18
C ILE A 82 -34.19 -17.18 -26.12
N ILE A 83 -33.74 -18.40 -25.83
CA ILE A 83 -32.74 -18.65 -24.78
C ILE A 83 -31.33 -18.24 -25.21
N PRO A 84 -30.86 -18.60 -26.42
CA PRO A 84 -29.63 -18.04 -26.94
C PRO A 84 -29.62 -16.51 -26.96
N LEU A 85 -30.74 -15.90 -27.40
CA LEU A 85 -30.90 -14.46 -27.42
C LEU A 85 -30.87 -13.85 -26.01
N SER A 86 -31.50 -14.50 -25.03
CA SER A 86 -31.48 -14.03 -23.64
C SER A 86 -30.06 -14.05 -23.08
N PHE A 87 -29.25 -15.07 -23.38
CA PHE A 87 -27.85 -15.12 -22.95
C PHE A 87 -27.01 -13.98 -23.50
N ILE A 88 -27.20 -13.64 -24.79
CA ILE A 88 -26.54 -12.47 -25.41
C ILE A 88 -27.00 -11.18 -24.72
N ILE A 89 -28.31 -10.98 -24.56
CA ILE A 89 -28.87 -9.76 -23.96
C ILE A 89 -28.41 -9.58 -22.51
N ILE A 90 -28.50 -10.62 -21.69
CA ILE A 90 -28.07 -10.60 -20.28
C ILE A 90 -26.58 -10.26 -20.20
N SER A 91 -25.76 -10.90 -21.02
CA SER A 91 -24.30 -10.66 -21.06
C SER A 91 -23.97 -9.25 -21.51
N PHE A 92 -24.67 -8.74 -22.52
CA PHE A 92 -24.50 -7.38 -23.03
C PHE A 92 -24.89 -6.32 -21.99
N ILE A 93 -26.04 -6.48 -21.33
CA ILE A 93 -26.48 -5.58 -20.25
C ILE A 93 -25.44 -5.56 -19.13
N ASN A 94 -24.92 -6.73 -18.75
CA ASN A 94 -23.95 -6.80 -17.65
C ASN A 94 -22.63 -6.10 -17.99
N ALA A 95 -22.12 -6.35 -19.20
CA ALA A 95 -20.91 -5.73 -19.71
C ALA A 95 -21.04 -4.20 -19.83
N VAL A 96 -22.12 -3.69 -20.45
CA VAL A 96 -22.28 -2.26 -20.75
C VAL A 96 -22.70 -1.46 -19.52
N LYS A 97 -23.66 -1.96 -18.73
CA LYS A 97 -24.23 -1.20 -17.61
C LYS A 97 -23.45 -1.37 -16.31
N TYR A 98 -22.97 -2.57 -16.02
CA TYR A 98 -22.32 -2.87 -14.73
C TYR A 98 -20.81 -3.04 -14.85
N GLY A 99 -20.27 -3.18 -16.07
CA GLY A 99 -18.83 -3.30 -16.32
C GLY A 99 -18.27 -4.66 -15.92
N THR A 100 -19.09 -5.70 -15.86
CA THR A 100 -18.74 -7.03 -15.33
C THR A 100 -18.92 -8.11 -16.40
N LEU A 101 -18.15 -9.20 -16.28
CA LEU A 101 -18.20 -10.34 -17.19
C LEU A 101 -18.94 -11.54 -16.60
N SER A 102 -19.35 -11.46 -15.33
CA SER A 102 -20.00 -12.55 -14.59
C SER A 102 -21.17 -13.21 -15.33
N ALA A 103 -22.10 -12.41 -15.87
CA ALA A 103 -23.19 -12.94 -16.68
C ALA A 103 -22.74 -13.64 -17.97
N SER A 104 -21.70 -13.14 -18.63
CA SER A 104 -21.14 -13.77 -19.84
C SER A 104 -20.46 -15.10 -19.53
N ILE A 105 -19.73 -15.14 -18.41
CA ILE A 105 -19.12 -16.35 -17.86
C ILE A 105 -20.21 -17.37 -17.50
N SER A 106 -21.28 -16.94 -16.83
CA SER A 106 -22.44 -17.79 -16.52
C SER A 106 -23.12 -18.32 -17.78
N SER A 107 -23.43 -17.47 -18.76
CA SER A 107 -24.04 -17.88 -20.04
C SER A 107 -23.17 -18.87 -20.79
N SER A 108 -21.86 -18.63 -20.83
CA SER A 108 -20.89 -19.50 -21.47
C SER A 108 -20.74 -20.85 -20.75
N ALA A 109 -20.74 -20.85 -19.42
CA ALA A 109 -20.75 -22.07 -18.62
C ALA A 109 -22.03 -22.90 -18.83
N VAL A 110 -23.19 -22.22 -18.97
CA VAL A 110 -24.46 -22.89 -19.30
C VAL A 110 -24.43 -23.50 -20.70
N TYR A 111 -23.82 -22.84 -21.69
CA TYR A 111 -23.61 -23.47 -23.00
C TYR A 111 -22.75 -24.74 -22.91
N LEU A 112 -21.67 -24.72 -22.13
CA LEU A 112 -20.87 -25.93 -21.89
C LEU A 112 -21.67 -27.04 -21.20
N LEU A 113 -22.54 -26.69 -20.23
CA LEU A 113 -23.47 -27.65 -19.61
C LEU A 113 -24.44 -28.29 -20.60
N LEU A 114 -24.96 -27.51 -21.54
CA LEU A 114 -25.87 -27.99 -22.58
C LEU A 114 -25.18 -28.99 -23.53
N VAL A 115 -23.88 -28.78 -23.81
CA VAL A 115 -23.09 -29.72 -24.62
C VAL A 115 -22.81 -31.02 -23.85
N ASN A 116 -22.28 -30.93 -22.63
CA ASN A 116 -22.02 -32.10 -21.80
C ASN A 116 -22.09 -31.75 -20.32
N SER A 117 -23.26 -32.01 -19.73
CA SER A 117 -23.52 -31.71 -18.32
C SER A 117 -22.57 -32.43 -17.37
N LYS A 118 -22.18 -33.68 -17.63
CA LYS A 118 -21.27 -34.43 -16.73
C LYS A 118 -19.87 -33.83 -16.69
N THR A 119 -19.32 -33.45 -17.83
CA THR A 119 -17.94 -32.93 -17.92
C THR A 119 -17.87 -31.49 -17.42
N PHE A 120 -18.87 -30.66 -17.75
CA PHE A 120 -18.81 -29.23 -17.52
C PHE A 120 -19.58 -28.73 -16.29
N LEU A 121 -20.26 -29.61 -15.54
CA LEU A 121 -20.89 -29.26 -14.27
C LEU A 121 -19.97 -28.48 -13.31
N PRO A 122 -18.67 -28.85 -13.14
CA PRO A 122 -17.75 -28.09 -12.29
C PRO A 122 -17.64 -26.59 -12.61
N LEU A 123 -17.97 -26.17 -13.83
CA LEU A 123 -17.89 -24.77 -14.26
C LEU A 123 -19.23 -24.01 -14.13
N SER A 124 -20.32 -24.71 -13.82
CA SER A 124 -21.70 -24.20 -13.86
C SER A 124 -21.93 -22.91 -13.07
N ILE A 125 -21.31 -22.79 -11.90
CA ILE A 125 -21.53 -21.69 -10.95
C ILE A 125 -20.36 -20.68 -10.92
N THR A 126 -19.41 -20.78 -11.86
CA THR A 126 -18.22 -19.90 -11.89
C THR A 126 -18.60 -18.43 -12.06
N GLY A 127 -19.55 -18.12 -12.94
CA GLY A 127 -20.01 -16.74 -13.17
C GLY A 127 -20.73 -16.12 -11.98
N ILE A 128 -21.59 -16.88 -11.29
CA ILE A 128 -22.31 -16.40 -10.08
C ILE A 128 -21.44 -16.32 -8.83
N SER A 129 -20.29 -17.00 -8.81
CA SER A 129 -19.35 -17.00 -7.68
C SER A 129 -18.43 -15.78 -7.64
N LEU A 130 -18.47 -14.94 -8.68
CA LEU A 130 -17.70 -13.70 -8.73
C LEU A 130 -18.26 -12.66 -7.75
N LYS A 131 -17.34 -11.94 -7.08
CA LYS A 131 -17.71 -10.82 -6.19
C LYS A 131 -18.10 -9.61 -7.00
N ASP A 132 -19.40 -9.41 -7.14
CA ASP A 132 -19.98 -8.39 -8.00
C ASP A 132 -20.90 -7.41 -7.23
N LYS A 133 -21.33 -6.35 -7.93
CA LYS A 133 -22.42 -5.50 -7.42
C LYS A 133 -23.70 -6.33 -7.32
N PHE A 134 -24.53 -6.04 -6.31
CA PHE A 134 -25.79 -6.75 -6.08
C PHE A 134 -26.67 -6.89 -7.34
N GLN A 135 -26.82 -5.83 -8.13
CA GLN A 135 -27.62 -5.90 -9.37
C GLN A 135 -26.97 -6.78 -10.44
N SER A 136 -25.64 -6.74 -10.57
CA SER A 136 -24.87 -7.60 -11.49
C SER A 136 -24.98 -9.07 -11.07
N ALA A 137 -24.94 -9.34 -9.76
CA ALA A 137 -25.11 -10.67 -9.20
C ALA A 137 -26.44 -11.31 -9.63
N VAL A 138 -27.55 -10.61 -9.41
CA VAL A 138 -28.88 -11.10 -9.85
C VAL A 138 -28.87 -11.41 -11.35
N ILE A 139 -28.36 -10.50 -12.18
CA ILE A 139 -28.30 -10.68 -13.64
C ILE A 139 -27.41 -11.86 -14.02
N SER A 140 -26.28 -12.05 -13.33
CA SER A 140 -25.35 -13.15 -13.57
C SER A 140 -25.93 -14.53 -13.26
N SER A 141 -26.98 -14.59 -12.42
CA SER A 141 -27.69 -15.83 -12.09
C SER A 141 -28.74 -16.20 -13.14
N LEU A 142 -29.24 -15.23 -13.92
CA LEU A 142 -30.31 -15.44 -14.89
C LEU A 142 -30.01 -16.54 -15.93
N PRO A 143 -28.78 -16.72 -16.46
CA PRO A 143 -28.49 -17.82 -17.37
C PRO A 143 -28.76 -19.20 -16.76
N LEU A 144 -28.44 -19.40 -15.48
CA LEU A 144 -28.76 -20.64 -14.75
C LEU A 144 -30.26 -20.77 -14.51
N VAL A 145 -30.96 -19.66 -14.24
CA VAL A 145 -32.43 -19.67 -14.12
C VAL A 145 -33.08 -20.09 -15.43
N CYS A 146 -32.63 -19.54 -16.57
CA CYS A 146 -33.10 -19.97 -17.89
C CYS A 146 -32.85 -21.47 -18.12
N TYR A 147 -31.69 -21.99 -17.72
CA TYR A 147 -31.38 -23.42 -17.79
C TYR A 147 -32.30 -24.30 -16.93
N VAL A 148 -32.63 -23.85 -15.71
CA VAL A 148 -33.58 -24.54 -14.82
C VAL A 148 -34.99 -24.54 -15.41
N LEU A 149 -35.42 -23.43 -16.01
CA LEU A 149 -36.73 -23.35 -16.66
C LEU A 149 -36.81 -24.26 -17.89
N THR A 150 -35.75 -24.36 -18.69
CA THR A 150 -35.73 -25.32 -19.81
C THR A 150 -35.83 -26.76 -19.38
N SER A 151 -35.12 -27.15 -18.32
CA SER A 151 -35.15 -28.54 -17.87
C SER A 151 -36.54 -28.93 -17.35
N TYR A 152 -37.28 -27.99 -16.75
CA TYR A 152 -38.68 -28.21 -16.37
C TYR A 152 -39.60 -28.48 -17.55
N TYR A 153 -39.62 -27.57 -18.54
CA TYR A 153 -40.59 -27.65 -19.63
C TYR A 153 -40.32 -28.79 -20.60
N PHE A 154 -39.08 -29.28 -20.70
CA PHE A 154 -38.66 -30.18 -21.78
C PHE A 154 -38.06 -31.51 -21.34
N ILE A 155 -37.49 -31.61 -20.13
CA ILE A 155 -36.74 -32.82 -19.71
C ILE A 155 -37.54 -33.64 -18.70
N ASP A 156 -38.14 -33.00 -17.68
CA ASP A 156 -38.80 -33.74 -16.61
C ASP A 156 -39.97 -32.95 -16.00
N ALA A 157 -41.07 -32.86 -16.74
CA ALA A 157 -42.31 -32.25 -16.28
C ALA A 157 -43.02 -33.03 -15.16
N SER A 158 -42.48 -34.20 -14.75
CA SER A 158 -43.04 -35.01 -13.67
C SER A 158 -42.77 -34.42 -12.28
N LYS A 159 -41.75 -33.56 -12.15
CA LYS A 159 -41.44 -32.84 -10.92
C LYS A 159 -42.36 -31.62 -10.76
N PRO A 160 -42.81 -31.31 -9.53
CA PRO A 160 -43.69 -30.17 -9.30
C PRO A 160 -42.95 -28.84 -9.60
N LEU A 161 -43.66 -27.88 -10.20
CA LEU A 161 -43.15 -26.55 -10.52
C LEU A 161 -42.48 -25.86 -9.31
N SER A 162 -42.98 -26.14 -8.10
CA SER A 162 -42.41 -25.64 -6.85
C SER A 162 -40.95 -26.03 -6.63
N SER A 163 -40.52 -27.22 -7.07
CA SER A 163 -39.11 -27.64 -6.98
C SER A 163 -38.19 -26.77 -7.84
N PHE A 164 -38.64 -26.38 -9.05
CA PHE A 164 -37.86 -25.51 -9.95
C PHE A 164 -37.82 -24.06 -9.47
N ILE A 165 -38.90 -23.58 -8.87
CA ILE A 165 -38.93 -22.26 -8.20
C ILE A 165 -37.93 -22.23 -7.04
N ILE A 166 -37.89 -23.29 -6.21
CA ILE A 166 -36.93 -23.39 -5.11
C ILE A 166 -35.49 -23.38 -5.63
N ILE A 167 -35.17 -24.16 -6.67
CA ILE A 167 -33.82 -24.18 -7.27
C ILE A 167 -33.44 -22.79 -7.81
N THR A 168 -34.38 -22.10 -8.46
CA THR A 168 -34.18 -20.73 -8.96
C THR A 168 -33.85 -19.76 -7.82
N ILE A 169 -34.63 -19.79 -6.74
CA ILE A 169 -34.39 -18.96 -5.54
C ILE A 169 -33.01 -19.28 -4.94
N LEU A 170 -32.63 -20.55 -4.90
CA LEU A 170 -31.32 -20.96 -4.37
C LEU A 170 -30.15 -20.44 -5.21
N PHE A 171 -30.23 -20.46 -6.55
CA PHE A 171 -29.17 -19.86 -7.38
C PHE A 171 -29.09 -18.34 -7.25
N ILE A 172 -30.23 -17.65 -7.17
CA ILE A 172 -30.25 -16.20 -6.96
C ILE A 172 -29.65 -15.86 -5.58
N THR A 173 -30.10 -16.53 -4.52
CA THR A 173 -29.59 -16.31 -3.15
C THR A 173 -28.10 -16.63 -3.05
N SER A 174 -27.64 -17.70 -3.71
CA SER A 174 -26.21 -18.02 -3.81
C SER A 174 -25.41 -16.88 -4.44
N SER A 175 -25.85 -16.39 -5.60
CA SER A 175 -25.18 -15.27 -6.29
C SER A 175 -25.14 -14.00 -5.44
N LEU A 176 -26.23 -13.69 -4.74
CA LEU A 176 -26.31 -12.55 -3.83
C LEU A 176 -25.34 -12.68 -2.66
N LEU A 177 -25.27 -13.87 -2.04
CA LEU A 177 -24.37 -14.13 -0.93
C LEU A 177 -22.89 -14.08 -1.37
N PHE A 178 -22.55 -14.65 -2.52
CA PHE A 178 -21.20 -14.54 -3.10
C PHE A 178 -20.78 -13.09 -3.36
N SER A 179 -21.74 -12.22 -3.64
CA SER A 179 -21.53 -10.79 -3.92
C SER A 179 -21.43 -9.92 -2.66
N ILE A 180 -21.61 -10.49 -1.47
CA ILE A 180 -21.40 -9.75 -0.22
C ILE A 180 -19.91 -9.36 -0.13
N ASN A 181 -19.65 -8.06 -0.12
CA ASN A 181 -18.29 -7.52 -0.04
C ASN A 181 -17.71 -7.54 1.39
N LYS A 182 -17.92 -8.64 2.11
CA LYS A 182 -17.30 -8.94 3.40
C LYS A 182 -16.64 -10.30 3.27
N GLU A 183 -15.34 -10.36 3.59
CA GLU A 183 -14.41 -11.47 3.37
C GLU A 183 -15.05 -12.88 3.43
N PHE A 184 -14.89 -13.59 4.53
CA PHE A 184 -15.35 -14.99 4.67
C PHE A 184 -16.87 -15.16 4.64
N ILE A 185 -17.65 -14.08 4.74
CA ILE A 185 -19.12 -14.12 4.68
C ILE A 185 -19.60 -14.45 3.27
N SER A 186 -18.88 -14.01 2.24
CA SER A 186 -19.23 -14.32 0.84
C SER A 186 -19.27 -15.82 0.53
N LEU A 187 -18.49 -16.64 1.24
CA LEU A 187 -18.49 -18.10 1.12
C LEU A 187 -19.80 -18.76 1.57
N MET A 188 -20.66 -18.05 2.32
CA MET A 188 -22.00 -18.56 2.65
C MET A 188 -22.83 -18.83 1.40
N GLY A 189 -22.52 -18.22 0.25
CA GLY A 189 -23.14 -18.51 -1.04
C GLY A 189 -22.96 -19.95 -1.52
N LEU A 190 -21.95 -20.68 -0.99
CA LEU A 190 -21.75 -22.10 -1.29
C LEU A 190 -22.90 -22.98 -0.81
N ILE A 191 -23.55 -22.62 0.30
CA ILE A 191 -24.62 -23.41 0.92
C ILE A 191 -25.85 -23.49 -0.01
N PRO A 192 -26.47 -22.38 -0.45
CA PRO A 192 -27.57 -22.48 -1.39
C PRO A 192 -27.14 -23.02 -2.77
N ALA A 193 -25.89 -22.77 -3.23
CA ALA A 193 -25.38 -23.36 -4.47
C ALA A 193 -25.32 -24.90 -4.43
N ILE A 194 -24.77 -25.48 -3.36
CA ILE A 194 -24.66 -26.94 -3.26
C ILE A 194 -26.03 -27.60 -3.17
N VAL A 195 -26.98 -26.97 -2.45
CA VAL A 195 -28.36 -27.45 -2.37
C VAL A 195 -29.05 -27.36 -3.73
N ALA A 196 -28.90 -26.25 -4.47
CA ALA A 196 -29.47 -26.09 -5.82
C ALA A 196 -28.93 -27.17 -6.79
N LEU A 197 -27.61 -27.35 -6.83
CA LEU A 197 -26.95 -28.34 -7.68
C LEU A 197 -27.33 -29.78 -7.30
N TYR A 198 -27.43 -30.08 -6.00
CA TYR A 198 -27.88 -31.37 -5.51
C TYR A 198 -29.33 -31.68 -5.92
N LEU A 199 -30.24 -30.72 -5.80
CA LEU A 199 -31.64 -30.89 -6.22
C LEU A 199 -31.77 -31.10 -7.74
N MET A 200 -30.86 -30.51 -8.53
CA MET A 200 -30.89 -30.57 -9.98
C MET A 200 -30.21 -31.83 -10.54
N PHE A 201 -29.05 -32.22 -10.01
CA PHE A 201 -28.19 -33.26 -10.57
C PHE A 201 -27.96 -34.47 -9.63
N GLY A 202 -28.47 -34.43 -8.40
CA GLY A 202 -28.17 -35.42 -7.37
C GLY A 202 -26.77 -35.25 -6.76
N PHE A 203 -26.44 -36.08 -5.77
CA PHE A 203 -25.10 -36.07 -5.16
C PHE A 203 -24.09 -36.74 -6.11
N SER A 204 -23.08 -35.99 -6.52
CA SER A 204 -22.01 -36.49 -7.39
C SER A 204 -20.69 -35.75 -7.12
N ALA A 205 -19.57 -36.36 -7.52
CA ALA A 205 -18.26 -35.74 -7.41
C ALA A 205 -18.20 -34.39 -8.16
N GLN A 206 -18.91 -34.28 -9.28
CA GLN A 206 -18.99 -33.08 -10.10
C GLN A 206 -19.66 -31.90 -9.37
N VAL A 207 -20.69 -32.17 -8.54
CA VAL A 207 -21.31 -31.14 -7.69
C VAL A 207 -20.31 -30.63 -6.65
N ILE A 208 -19.55 -31.54 -6.03
CA ILE A 208 -18.49 -31.18 -5.07
C ILE A 208 -17.42 -30.30 -5.76
N TYR A 209 -16.96 -30.69 -6.95
CA TYR A 209 -15.98 -29.90 -7.70
C TYR A 209 -16.51 -28.52 -8.08
N SER A 210 -17.78 -28.39 -8.42
CA SER A 210 -18.42 -27.10 -8.71
C SER A 210 -18.30 -26.14 -7.53
N VAL A 211 -18.59 -26.63 -6.33
CA VAL A 211 -18.55 -25.87 -5.09
C VAL A 211 -17.11 -25.50 -4.72
N ILE A 212 -16.15 -26.42 -4.88
CA ILE A 212 -14.73 -26.14 -4.63
C ILE A 212 -14.24 -25.03 -5.58
N ILE A 213 -14.53 -25.14 -6.87
CA ILE A 213 -14.10 -24.14 -7.87
C ILE A 213 -14.73 -22.78 -7.56
N ALA A 214 -16.03 -22.72 -7.26
CA ALA A 214 -16.70 -21.49 -6.86
C ALA A 214 -16.09 -20.87 -5.60
N GLY A 215 -15.77 -21.69 -4.59
CA GLY A 215 -15.10 -21.25 -3.38
C GLY A 215 -13.74 -20.63 -3.67
N VAL A 216 -12.92 -21.27 -4.52
CA VAL A 216 -11.60 -20.74 -4.92
C VAL A 216 -11.74 -19.40 -5.66
N ILE A 217 -12.67 -19.31 -6.62
CA ILE A 217 -12.92 -18.07 -7.38
C ILE A 217 -13.33 -16.94 -6.45
N ASN A 218 -14.30 -17.20 -5.57
CA ASN A 218 -14.83 -16.19 -4.67
C ASN A 218 -13.81 -15.76 -3.60
N PHE A 219 -12.96 -16.68 -3.13
CA PHE A 219 -11.99 -16.40 -2.07
C PHE A 219 -10.69 -15.73 -2.55
N THR A 220 -10.33 -15.89 -3.83
CA THR A 220 -9.08 -15.35 -4.40
C THR A 220 -8.90 -13.83 -4.18
N PRO A 221 -9.91 -12.97 -4.42
CA PRO A 221 -9.79 -11.53 -4.17
C PRO A 221 -9.42 -11.19 -2.73
N ASP A 222 -9.93 -11.93 -1.75
CA ASP A 222 -9.68 -11.67 -0.33
C ASP A 222 -8.23 -12.00 0.04
N ILE A 223 -7.69 -13.12 -0.47
CA ILE A 223 -6.29 -13.50 -0.28
C ILE A 223 -5.38 -12.41 -0.87
N VAL A 224 -5.65 -11.98 -2.11
CA VAL A 224 -4.83 -10.96 -2.81
C VAL A 224 -4.85 -9.63 -2.06
N ASN A 225 -6.02 -9.20 -1.59
CA ASN A 225 -6.16 -7.95 -0.83
C ASN A 225 -5.44 -8.02 0.52
N THR A 226 -5.54 -9.15 1.22
CA THR A 226 -4.83 -9.39 2.48
C THR A 226 -3.33 -9.35 2.29
N TYR A 227 -2.82 -10.00 1.23
CA TYR A 227 -1.40 -9.98 0.89
C TYR A 227 -0.90 -8.56 0.56
N LYS A 228 -1.67 -7.80 -0.25
CA LYS A 228 -1.35 -6.40 -0.57
C LYS A 228 -1.28 -5.55 0.68
N ARG A 229 -2.28 -5.63 1.57
CA ARG A 229 -2.30 -4.90 2.86
C ARG A 229 -1.06 -5.21 3.69
N LYS A 230 -0.72 -6.49 3.84
CA LYS A 230 0.48 -6.92 4.59
C LYS A 230 1.77 -6.36 3.99
N LYS A 231 1.87 -6.33 2.65
CA LYS A 231 3.03 -5.75 1.95
C LYS A 231 3.12 -4.23 2.18
N THR A 232 2.00 -3.51 2.14
CA THR A 232 1.98 -2.06 2.40
C THR A 232 2.46 -1.75 3.82
N VAL A 233 1.93 -2.44 4.84
CA VAL A 233 2.34 -2.25 6.24
C VAL A 233 3.83 -2.54 6.43
N LEU A 234 4.34 -3.61 5.81
CA LEU A 234 5.77 -3.94 5.87
C LEU A 234 6.65 -2.85 5.24
N HIS A 235 6.22 -2.27 4.12
CA HIS A 235 6.91 -1.15 3.49
C HIS A 235 6.90 0.10 4.38
N GLU A 236 5.76 0.44 4.99
CA GLU A 236 5.66 1.57 5.93
C GLU A 236 6.60 1.39 7.13
N ILE A 237 6.63 0.19 7.73
CA ILE A 237 7.56 -0.16 8.82
C ILE A 237 9.02 0.05 8.39
N MET A 238 9.41 -0.45 7.22
CA MET A 238 10.79 -0.27 6.73
C MET A 238 11.12 1.21 6.52
N SER A 239 10.22 1.97 5.91
CA SER A 239 10.44 3.40 5.66
C SER A 239 10.58 4.22 6.96
N LEU A 240 9.79 3.92 8.00
CA LEU A 240 9.91 4.56 9.30
C LEU A 240 11.20 4.17 10.01
N LYS A 241 11.60 2.91 9.94
CA LYS A 241 12.88 2.45 10.50
C LYS A 241 14.07 3.19 9.89
N ASP A 242 14.08 3.33 8.58
CA ASP A 242 15.15 4.04 7.86
C ASP A 242 15.18 5.53 8.21
N ALA A 243 14.00 6.17 8.30
CA ALA A 243 13.86 7.56 8.72
C ALA A 243 14.39 7.78 10.15
N ASN A 244 13.94 6.97 11.11
CA ASN A 244 14.38 7.02 12.50
C ASN A 244 15.89 6.77 12.61
N ARG A 245 16.44 5.82 11.85
CA ARG A 245 17.88 5.53 11.84
C ARG A 245 18.69 6.75 11.38
N LYS A 246 18.23 7.41 10.32
CA LYS A 246 18.88 8.61 9.81
C LYS A 246 18.81 9.76 10.82
N GLU A 247 17.63 9.99 11.41
CA GLU A 247 17.45 11.04 12.42
C GLU A 247 18.29 10.79 13.68
N SER A 248 18.34 9.55 14.19
CA SER A 248 19.25 9.17 15.28
C SER A 248 20.73 9.45 14.94
N GLN A 249 21.16 9.16 13.71
CA GLN A 249 22.53 9.42 13.27
C GLN A 249 22.83 10.93 13.23
N ASP A 250 21.93 11.72 12.61
CA ASP A 250 22.07 13.16 12.52
C ASP A 250 22.13 13.82 13.92
N ILE A 251 21.31 13.34 14.87
CA ILE A 251 21.34 13.80 16.26
C ILE A 251 22.66 13.41 16.95
N GLN A 252 23.13 12.17 16.82
CA GLN A 252 24.41 11.74 17.43
C GLN A 252 25.60 12.52 16.88
N GLU A 253 25.64 12.78 15.57
CA GLU A 253 26.68 13.61 14.96
C GLU A 253 26.65 15.03 15.51
N SER A 254 25.45 15.62 15.64
CA SER A 254 25.23 16.94 16.22
C SER A 254 25.72 17.01 17.68
N ILE A 255 25.37 16.01 18.50
CA ILE A 255 25.85 15.90 19.88
C ILE A 255 27.38 15.79 19.91
N GLY A 256 27.97 14.98 19.01
CA GLY A 256 29.41 14.80 18.90
C GLY A 256 30.15 16.10 18.59
N LEU A 257 29.60 16.93 17.69
CA LEU A 257 30.13 18.27 17.40
C LEU A 257 30.02 19.18 18.63
N LEU A 258 28.86 19.25 19.26
CA LEU A 258 28.64 20.10 20.44
C LEU A 258 29.58 19.74 21.60
N LYS A 259 29.82 18.44 21.85
CA LYS A 259 30.77 17.98 22.87
C LYS A 259 32.22 18.38 22.58
N ARG A 260 32.61 18.48 21.30
CA ARG A 260 33.97 18.93 20.93
C ARG A 260 34.14 20.42 21.16
N GLU A 261 33.09 21.19 20.92
CA GLU A 261 33.11 22.64 20.99
C GLU A 261 32.88 23.19 22.40
N ILE A 262 31.98 22.59 23.18
CA ILE A 262 31.54 23.04 24.51
C ILE A 262 32.19 22.17 25.60
N LYS A 263 33.52 22.07 25.60
CA LYS A 263 34.25 21.20 26.55
C LYS A 263 34.28 21.74 27.99
N ALA A 264 34.25 23.05 28.16
CA ALA A 264 34.46 23.69 29.46
C ALA A 264 33.20 23.73 30.34
N ASN A 265 32.00 23.67 29.76
CA ASN A 265 30.75 23.73 30.52
C ASN A 265 30.28 22.33 30.93
N LYS A 266 30.54 21.98 32.20
CA LYS A 266 30.22 20.66 32.77
C LYS A 266 28.73 20.32 32.70
N GLU A 267 27.85 21.28 32.98
CA GLU A 267 26.40 21.05 33.00
C GLU A 267 25.86 20.72 31.59
N ILE A 268 26.32 21.45 30.57
CA ILE A 268 25.95 21.19 29.18
C ILE A 268 26.50 19.84 28.72
N PHE A 269 27.74 19.53 29.09
CA PHE A 269 28.36 18.26 28.73
C PHE A 269 27.60 17.06 29.31
N GLU A 270 27.11 17.15 30.55
CA GLU A 270 26.27 16.13 31.18
C GLU A 270 24.92 15.97 30.46
N LYS A 271 24.23 17.08 30.12
CA LYS A 271 23.00 17.06 29.33
C LYS A 271 23.20 16.41 27.95
N LEU A 272 24.28 16.74 27.25
CA LEU A 272 24.64 16.13 25.96
C LEU A 272 24.95 14.63 26.08
N ASN A 273 25.52 14.18 27.21
CA ASN A 273 25.70 12.75 27.47
C ASN A 273 24.37 12.03 27.68
N SER A 274 23.45 12.63 28.44
CA SER A 274 22.11 12.08 28.65
C SER A 274 21.35 11.91 27.33
N TYR A 275 21.32 12.94 26.48
CA TYR A 275 20.67 12.83 25.15
C TYR A 275 21.35 11.79 24.26
N SER A 276 22.68 11.69 24.28
CA SER A 276 23.41 10.69 23.51
C SER A 276 23.04 9.26 23.93
N GLN A 277 22.87 9.01 25.23
CA GLN A 277 22.42 7.72 25.74
C GLN A 277 20.97 7.43 25.33
N GLU A 278 20.08 8.41 25.42
CA GLU A 278 18.67 8.27 25.01
C GLU A 278 18.52 8.00 23.50
N VAL A 279 19.31 8.67 22.65
CA VAL A 279 19.28 8.42 21.20
C VAL A 279 19.80 7.01 20.88
N GLU A 280 20.80 6.52 21.61
CA GLU A 280 21.33 5.17 21.41
C GLU A 280 20.31 4.10 21.85
N THR A 281 19.58 4.30 22.95
CA THR A 281 18.50 3.39 23.34
C THR A 281 17.36 3.39 22.33
N LEU A 282 16.95 4.55 21.83
CA LEU A 282 15.93 4.66 20.77
C LEU A 282 16.37 3.99 19.47
N ARG A 283 17.64 4.14 19.09
CA ARG A 283 18.22 3.47 17.93
C ARG A 283 18.17 1.95 18.05
N ASN A 284 18.53 1.40 19.20
CA ASN A 284 18.47 -0.04 19.46
C ASN A 284 17.02 -0.57 19.45
N SER A 285 16.09 0.20 20.03
CA SER A 285 14.66 -0.11 19.97
C SER A 285 14.13 -0.11 18.52
N ASN A 286 14.56 0.85 17.69
CA ASN A 286 14.16 0.94 16.29
C ASN A 286 14.58 -0.30 15.47
N GLU A 287 15.73 -0.91 15.76
CA GLU A 287 16.18 -2.13 15.07
C GLU A 287 15.28 -3.33 15.37
N THR A 288 14.81 -3.47 16.61
CA THR A 288 14.05 -4.64 17.06
C THR A 288 12.53 -4.50 16.93
N GLU A 289 12.02 -3.27 16.86
CA GLU A 289 10.59 -2.97 16.84
C GLU A 289 9.89 -3.45 15.56
N LYS A 290 8.65 -3.93 15.68
CA LYS A 290 7.82 -4.41 14.57
C LYS A 290 6.47 -3.71 14.51
N ASP A 291 6.06 -3.03 15.58
CA ASP A 291 4.82 -2.26 15.60
C ASP A 291 5.06 -0.85 15.03
N LEU A 292 4.19 -0.47 14.09
CA LEU A 292 4.19 0.84 13.47
C LEU A 292 3.92 1.95 14.49
N LYS A 293 3.09 1.70 15.51
CA LYS A 293 2.80 2.69 16.57
C LYS A 293 4.05 3.01 17.39
N ASN A 294 4.78 1.99 17.79
CA ASN A 294 6.00 2.15 18.57
C ASN A 294 7.10 2.85 17.73
N LEU A 295 7.20 2.55 16.43
CA LEU A 295 8.11 3.25 15.52
C LEU A 295 7.78 4.74 15.38
N GLN A 296 6.49 5.10 15.37
CA GLN A 296 6.05 6.50 15.37
C GLN A 296 6.36 7.20 16.71
N GLU A 297 6.25 6.48 17.82
CA GLU A 297 6.63 7.00 19.14
C GLU A 297 8.15 7.26 19.22
N ILE A 298 8.97 6.35 18.68
CA ILE A 298 10.42 6.56 18.54
C ILE A 298 10.70 7.81 17.71
N GLN A 299 10.04 7.98 16.56
CA GLN A 299 10.21 9.16 15.70
C GLN A 299 9.89 10.45 16.46
N LYS A 300 8.74 10.47 17.16
CA LYS A 300 8.33 11.61 17.96
C LYS A 300 9.38 11.94 19.02
N ARG A 301 9.92 10.92 19.69
CA ARG A 301 10.93 11.10 20.73
C ARG A 301 12.25 11.64 20.18
N LEU A 302 12.69 11.18 19.00
CA LEU A 302 13.87 11.73 18.32
C LEU A 302 13.66 13.21 17.95
N SER A 303 12.48 13.56 17.45
CA SER A 303 12.14 14.95 17.14
C SER A 303 12.10 15.85 18.39
N GLU A 304 11.59 15.34 19.53
CA GLU A 304 11.63 16.04 20.82
C GLU A 304 13.07 16.30 21.26
N ILE A 305 13.95 15.29 21.19
CA ILE A 305 15.37 15.43 21.51
C ILE A 305 16.05 16.47 20.60
N SER A 306 15.78 16.42 19.29
CA SER A 306 16.31 17.40 18.34
C SER A 306 15.87 18.83 18.69
N SER A 307 14.61 19.02 19.11
CA SER A 307 14.10 20.33 19.54
C SER A 307 14.78 20.80 20.83
N SER A 308 14.90 19.93 21.84
CA SER A 308 15.54 20.28 23.10
C SER A 308 17.04 20.58 22.93
N LEU A 309 17.74 19.85 22.05
CA LEU A 309 19.11 20.18 21.68
C LEU A 309 19.20 21.56 21.02
N ASN A 310 18.24 21.88 20.15
CA ASN A 310 18.21 23.17 19.48
C ASN A 310 18.04 24.34 20.48
N GLU A 311 17.12 24.19 21.44
CA GLU A 311 16.93 25.14 22.54
C GLU A 311 18.18 25.28 23.38
N LEU A 312 18.79 24.16 23.77
CA LEU A 312 20.02 24.14 24.57
C LEU A 312 21.17 24.90 23.89
N VAL A 313 21.36 24.71 22.58
CA VAL A 313 22.40 25.42 21.82
C VAL A 313 22.10 26.91 21.73
N ASN A 314 20.84 27.28 21.44
CA ASN A 314 20.42 28.67 21.37
C ASN A 314 20.61 29.41 22.71
N ASP A 315 20.22 28.79 23.82
CA ASP A 315 20.39 29.36 25.16
C ASP A 315 21.86 29.51 25.53
N TYR A 316 22.68 28.51 25.19
CA TYR A 316 24.12 28.58 25.41
C TYR A 316 24.75 29.73 24.61
N MET A 317 24.43 29.83 23.31
CA MET A 317 24.90 30.92 22.46
C MET A 317 24.51 32.29 23.01
N TYR A 318 23.24 32.44 23.42
CA TYR A 318 22.74 33.69 24.00
C TYR A 318 23.55 34.10 25.24
N ASN A 319 23.79 33.16 26.16
CA ASN A 319 24.58 33.43 27.37
C ASN A 319 26.03 33.80 27.05
N VAL A 320 26.64 33.16 26.04
CA VAL A 320 27.99 33.51 25.58
C VAL A 320 28.03 34.93 25.00
N ILE A 321 27.06 35.32 24.18
CA ILE A 321 26.97 36.68 23.61
C ILE A 321 26.81 37.73 24.72
N VAL A 322 25.90 37.49 25.67
CA VAL A 322 25.65 38.41 26.78
C VAL A 322 26.91 38.58 27.61
N GLY A 323 27.55 37.47 28.03
CA GLY A 323 28.78 37.52 28.81
C GLY A 323 29.92 38.25 28.08
N TYR A 324 30.08 38.02 26.77
CA TYR A 324 31.04 38.74 25.94
C TYR A 324 30.74 40.25 25.90
N ASN A 325 29.48 40.63 25.67
CA ASN A 325 29.09 42.02 25.57
C ASN A 325 29.26 42.75 26.90
N GLU A 326 28.93 42.13 28.03
CA GLU A 326 29.18 42.67 29.37
C GLU A 326 30.68 42.93 29.62
N LEU A 327 31.55 41.97 29.27
CA LEU A 327 33.00 42.15 29.32
C LEU A 327 33.45 43.31 28.42
N THR A 328 32.90 43.37 27.20
CA THR A 328 33.20 44.42 26.23
C THR A 328 32.83 45.81 26.75
N TYR A 329 31.67 45.96 27.42
CA TYR A 329 31.28 47.21 28.07
C TYR A 329 32.28 47.63 29.14
N LYS A 330 32.69 46.72 30.03
CA LYS A 330 33.72 46.99 31.06
C LYS A 330 35.05 47.41 30.44
N LEU A 331 35.47 46.78 29.34
CA LEU A 331 36.71 47.15 28.64
C LEU A 331 36.59 48.52 27.95
N LYS A 332 35.43 48.87 27.40
CA LYS A 332 35.17 50.21 26.85
C LYS A 332 35.28 51.31 27.90
N GLU A 333 34.79 51.08 29.11
CA GLU A 333 34.95 52.01 30.24
C GLU A 333 36.42 52.26 30.59
N LEU A 334 37.28 51.25 30.37
CA LEU A 334 38.73 51.36 30.52
C LEU A 334 39.44 52.00 29.31
N GLY A 335 38.69 52.53 28.34
CA GLY A 335 39.20 53.20 27.14
C GLY A 335 39.54 52.27 25.96
N LEU A 336 39.21 50.98 26.05
CA LEU A 336 39.43 50.02 24.96
C LEU A 336 38.23 49.96 24.01
N LEU A 337 38.41 50.44 22.78
CA LEU A 337 37.38 50.31 21.74
C LEU A 337 37.37 48.89 21.17
N ILE A 338 36.43 48.07 21.64
CA ILE A 338 36.17 46.69 21.17
C ILE A 338 34.71 46.60 20.70
N SER A 339 34.42 45.89 19.62
CA SER A 339 33.05 45.73 19.11
C SER A 339 32.24 44.74 19.93
N THR A 340 30.95 45.03 20.09
CA THR A 340 29.95 44.10 20.65
C THR A 340 29.43 43.17 19.56
N ILE A 341 29.00 41.97 19.94
CA ILE A 341 28.35 41.01 19.04
C ILE A 341 26.83 41.22 19.13
N GLU A 342 26.14 41.26 18.00
CA GLU A 342 24.68 41.36 17.99
C GLU A 342 24.03 40.05 18.44
N VAL A 343 22.95 40.14 19.23
CA VAL A 343 22.16 38.98 19.60
C VAL A 343 21.31 38.57 18.39
N THR A 344 21.67 37.47 17.75
CA THR A 344 20.86 36.90 16.66
C THR A 344 19.54 36.29 17.16
N PRO A 345 18.46 36.36 16.37
CA PRO A 345 17.20 35.69 16.69
C PRO A 345 17.36 34.16 16.74
N GLN A 346 16.51 33.50 17.54
CA GLN A 346 16.52 32.05 17.73
C GLN A 346 16.49 31.28 16.39
N TYR A 347 17.41 30.33 16.25
CA TYR A 347 17.54 29.51 15.05
C TYR A 347 16.50 28.38 15.05
N LYS A 348 15.86 28.16 13.90
CA LYS A 348 14.73 27.23 13.74
C LYS A 348 15.16 25.76 13.61
N SER A 349 16.41 25.47 13.29
CA SER A 349 16.90 24.10 13.12
C SER A 349 18.22 23.88 13.86
N LEU A 350 18.43 22.66 14.34
CA LEU A 350 19.65 22.27 15.05
C LEU A 350 20.91 22.50 14.21
N LYS A 351 20.82 22.25 12.89
CA LYS A 351 21.93 22.49 11.95
C LYS A 351 22.27 23.97 11.83
N ASP A 352 21.26 24.83 11.75
CA ASP A 352 21.47 26.28 11.70
C ASP A 352 22.09 26.78 13.00
N SER A 353 21.62 26.27 14.15
CA SER A 353 22.17 26.60 15.47
C SER A 353 23.64 26.19 15.62
N ILE A 354 24.01 24.99 15.14
CA ILE A 354 25.41 24.53 15.17
C ILE A 354 26.30 25.40 14.27
N ASN A 355 25.84 25.73 13.06
CA ASN A 355 26.58 26.59 12.15
C ASN A 355 26.75 28.00 12.73
N ALA A 356 25.68 28.54 13.30
CA ALA A 356 25.69 29.85 13.94
C ALA A 356 26.63 29.87 15.15
N TYR A 357 26.57 28.85 16.01
CA TYR A 357 27.51 28.69 17.11
C TYR A 357 28.96 28.65 16.62
N THR A 358 29.24 27.90 15.55
CA THR A 358 30.61 27.78 14.99
C THR A 358 31.13 29.12 14.47
N ASN A 359 30.26 29.90 13.83
CA ASN A 359 30.61 31.25 13.35
C ASN A 359 30.83 32.21 14.52
N LEU A 360 29.93 32.17 15.51
CA LEU A 360 30.00 32.97 16.71
C LEU A 360 31.29 32.74 17.49
N LYS A 361 31.69 31.48 17.64
CA LYS A 361 32.94 31.10 18.28
C LYS A 361 34.14 31.73 17.56
N LYS A 362 34.20 31.68 16.23
CA LYS A 362 35.29 32.30 15.45
C LYS A 362 35.34 33.82 15.62
N GLU A 363 34.18 34.47 15.62
CA GLU A 363 34.08 35.90 15.84
C GLU A 363 34.55 36.27 17.25
N TYR A 364 34.08 35.55 18.26
CA TYR A 364 34.48 35.69 19.65
C TYR A 364 36.00 35.50 19.84
N GLU A 365 36.59 34.46 19.26
CA GLU A 365 38.05 34.21 19.30
C GLU A 365 38.85 35.33 18.63
N SER A 366 38.39 35.84 17.48
CA SER A 366 39.03 36.96 16.79
C SER A 366 39.02 38.23 17.64
N LEU A 367 37.87 38.54 18.25
CA LEU A 367 37.70 39.72 19.07
C LEU A 367 38.47 39.63 20.39
N LEU A 368 38.50 38.45 21.03
CA LEU A 368 39.37 38.20 22.18
C LEU A 368 40.84 38.47 21.84
N ARG A 369 41.32 37.95 20.71
CA ARG A 369 42.70 38.16 20.27
C ARG A 369 43.00 39.64 20.04
N GLU A 370 42.06 40.38 19.47
CA GLU A 370 42.19 41.84 19.32
C GLU A 370 42.25 42.55 20.67
N ALA A 371 41.37 42.17 21.61
CA ALA A 371 41.34 42.71 22.96
C ALA A 371 42.66 42.45 23.71
N THR A 372 43.17 41.22 23.65
CA THR A 372 44.45 40.83 24.26
C THR A 372 45.62 41.62 23.65
N ASN A 373 45.64 41.81 22.32
CA ASN A 373 46.68 42.61 21.66
C ASN A 373 46.63 44.08 22.08
N LYS A 374 45.44 44.67 22.18
CA LYS A 374 45.27 46.05 22.66
C LYS A 374 45.70 46.18 24.12
N LEU A 375 45.30 45.27 25.00
CA LEU A 375 45.74 45.23 26.40
C LEU A 375 47.26 45.14 26.51
N ASN A 376 47.89 44.22 25.79
CA ASN A 376 49.35 44.08 25.76
C ASN A 376 50.04 45.36 25.25
N SER A 377 49.45 46.06 24.27
CA SER A 377 49.98 47.34 23.77
C SER A 377 49.89 48.47 24.80
N LEU A 378 48.78 48.54 25.55
CA LEU A 378 48.62 49.51 26.63
C LEU A 378 49.59 49.21 27.78
N LEU A 379 49.73 47.95 28.16
CA LEU A 379 50.64 47.51 29.22
C LEU A 379 52.11 47.84 28.87
N ARG A 380 52.50 47.63 27.61
CA ARG A 380 53.81 48.08 27.08
C ARG A 380 53.97 49.60 27.13
N THR A 381 52.95 50.34 26.72
CA THR A 381 52.97 51.82 26.73
C THR A 381 53.10 52.35 28.16
N TYR A 382 52.36 51.77 29.10
CA TYR A 382 52.39 52.14 30.51
C TYR A 382 53.75 51.83 31.15
N ASN A 383 54.33 50.67 30.85
CA ASN A 383 55.68 50.31 31.30
C ASN A 383 56.75 51.26 30.75
N LEU A 384 56.60 51.72 29.51
CA LEU A 384 57.50 52.72 28.90
C LEU A 384 57.36 54.10 29.57
N VAL A 385 56.12 54.56 29.83
CA VAL A 385 55.85 55.85 30.48
C VAL A 385 56.38 55.89 31.92
N LEU A 386 56.22 54.80 32.68
CA LEU A 386 56.70 54.73 34.07
C LEU A 386 58.21 54.49 34.19
N SER A 387 58.95 54.32 33.08
CA SER A 387 60.40 54.03 33.10
C SER A 387 60.79 52.84 33.99
N LEU A 388 59.87 51.89 34.22
CA LEU A 388 60.08 50.72 35.07
C LEU A 388 60.91 49.67 34.32
N LYS A 389 62.23 49.89 34.24
CA LYS A 389 63.18 49.03 33.51
C LYS A 389 63.38 47.61 34.06
N LYS A 390 62.73 47.22 35.16
CA LYS A 390 62.92 45.90 35.77
C LYS A 390 61.67 45.41 36.51
N TYR A 391 60.66 44.97 35.78
CA TYR A 391 59.85 43.83 36.23
C TYR A 391 59.58 42.97 34.99
N ASN A 392 59.76 41.66 35.16
CA ASN A 392 59.69 40.65 34.11
C ASN A 392 58.52 40.92 33.16
N GLU A 393 58.76 40.73 31.86
CA GLU A 393 57.71 40.71 30.85
C GLU A 393 56.59 39.76 31.29
N VAL A 394 55.56 40.30 31.95
CA VAL A 394 54.26 39.64 32.03
C VAL A 394 53.59 39.94 30.70
N SER A 395 54.13 39.32 29.66
CA SER A 395 53.38 39.10 28.45
C SER A 395 52.25 38.15 28.82
N ILE A 396 51.00 38.58 28.64
CA ILE A 396 49.86 37.65 28.63
C ILE A 396 50.10 36.76 27.42
N LEU A 397 50.79 35.63 27.64
CA LEU A 397 51.39 34.81 26.60
C LEU A 397 50.45 33.75 26.05
N ASP A 398 49.26 33.59 26.64
CA ASP A 398 48.34 32.57 26.16
C ASP A 398 46.89 32.91 26.53
N ALA A 399 46.01 32.98 25.53
CA ALA A 399 44.57 33.16 25.75
C ALA A 399 43.96 31.95 26.47
N SER A 400 44.62 30.79 26.44
CA SER A 400 44.24 29.59 27.19
C SER A 400 44.44 29.70 28.71
N ALA A 401 45.22 30.69 29.19
CA ALA A 401 45.41 30.92 30.63
C ALA A 401 44.26 31.73 31.27
N ILE A 402 43.36 32.34 30.49
CA ILE A 402 42.20 33.08 31.02
C ILE A 402 41.16 32.13 31.66
N ASP A 403 41.13 30.85 31.26
CA ASP A 403 40.30 29.83 31.92
C ASP A 403 40.65 29.66 33.42
N SER A 404 41.89 30.01 33.83
CA SER A 404 42.28 30.00 35.25
C SER A 404 41.94 31.29 36.01
N VAL A 405 41.59 32.36 35.30
CA VAL A 405 41.13 33.64 35.90
C VAL A 405 39.62 33.63 36.13
N SER A 406 38.85 32.87 35.33
CA SER A 406 37.42 32.65 35.59
C SER A 406 37.15 31.88 36.89
N ASP A 407 38.07 31.03 37.34
CA ASP A 407 37.93 30.31 38.62
C ASP A 407 38.20 31.21 39.85
N ILE A 408 38.76 32.41 39.67
CA ILE A 408 39.07 33.37 40.75
C ILE A 408 38.00 34.48 40.86
N LEU A 409 37.06 34.55 39.91
CA LEU A 409 35.99 35.57 39.88
C LEU A 409 34.57 34.98 39.86
N LEU A 410 34.39 33.81 40.51
CA LEU A 410 33.09 33.34 40.99
C LEU A 410 32.88 33.74 42.46
#